data_AF-Q65KF0-F1
#
_entry.id   AF-Q65KF0-F1
#
_cell.length_a   1.000
_cell.length_b   1.000
_cell.length_c   1.000
_cell.angle_alpha   90.00
_cell.angle_beta   90.00
_cell.angle_gamma   90.00
#
_symmetry.space_group_name_H-M   'P 1'
#
loop_
_entity.id
_entity.type
_entity.pdbx_description
1 polymer ?
#
loop_
_entity_poly.entity_id
_entity_poly.type
_entity_poly.pdbx_seq_one_letter_code
_entity_poly.pdbx_strand_id
1 'polypeptide(L)'
;MNLALAVKYLFPDAIIGEDFIIRDDGDGRGQYIETWRISAPQPSEKELQEAWENYLENPVTDDPQLSYTSQQLLKLGREMSSLKLEILALKGEMTNGS
;
A
#
# COMPACT_ATOMS: atom_id res chain seq x y z
N MET A 1 -0.11 -4.75 -1.35
CA MET A 1 -0.41 -3.45 -0.73
C MET A 1 0.90 -2.85 -0.24
N ASN A 2 1.07 -1.53 -0.32
CA ASN A 2 2.25 -0.87 0.22
C ASN A 2 1.98 -0.42 1.67
N LEU A 3 2.56 -1.12 2.65
CA LEU A 3 2.33 -0.83 4.06
C LEU A 3 2.89 0.53 4.47
N ALA A 4 4.02 0.94 3.88
CA ALA A 4 4.63 2.22 4.22
C ALA A 4 3.71 3.39 3.88
N LEU A 5 3.07 3.34 2.71
CA LEU A 5 2.16 4.38 2.25
C LEU A 5 0.82 4.33 2.97
N ALA A 6 0.30 3.14 3.29
CA ALA A 6 -0.90 2.99 4.11
C ALA A 6 -0.70 3.56 5.52
N VAL A 7 0.43 3.26 6.17
CA VAL A 7 0.78 3.83 7.48
C VAL A 7 0.98 5.35 7.37
N LYS A 8 1.70 5.83 6.34
CA LYS A 8 1.89 7.27 6.11
C LYS A 8 0.57 8.00 5.84
N TYR A 9 -0.41 7.34 5.23
CA TYR A 9 -1.75 7.91 5.04
C TYR A 9 -2.52 8.05 6.36
N LEU A 10 -2.44 7.06 7.25
CA LEU A 10 -3.06 7.10 8.57
C LEU A 10 -2.33 8.05 9.54
N PHE A 11 -1.00 8.12 9.42
CA PHE A 11 -0.11 8.92 10.25
C PHE A 11 0.72 9.83 9.34
N PRO A 12 0.15 10.93 8.83
CA PRO A 12 0.82 11.83 7.89
C PRO A 12 2.10 12.44 8.45
N ASP A 13 2.15 12.65 9.77
CA ASP A 13 3.33 13.20 10.46
C ASP A 13 4.44 12.17 10.71
N ALA A 14 4.16 10.87 10.55
CA ALA A 14 5.14 9.82 10.83
C ALA A 14 6.22 9.72 9.75
N ILE A 15 7.46 9.54 10.17
CA ILE A 15 8.63 9.42 9.30
C ILE A 15 8.93 7.95 9.04
N ILE A 16 8.88 7.55 7.76
CA ILE A 16 9.24 6.20 7.31
C ILE A 16 10.73 5.98 7.60
N GLY A 17 11.06 4.89 8.30
CA GLY A 17 12.43 4.54 8.67
C GLY A 17 12.87 5.05 10.05
N GLU A 18 12.13 5.99 10.64
CA GLU A 18 12.42 6.51 11.98
C GLU A 18 11.33 6.11 12.99
N ASP A 19 10.09 6.53 12.72
CA ASP A 19 8.93 6.28 13.57
C ASP A 19 8.36 4.88 13.36
N PHE A 20 8.51 4.36 12.15
CA PHE A 20 8.17 2.98 11.83
C PHE A 20 9.06 2.45 10.72
N ILE A 21 9.39 1.16 10.80
CA ILE A 21 10.23 0.48 9.80
C ILE A 21 9.40 -0.60 9.15
N ILE A 22 9.27 -0.51 7.83
CA ILE A 22 8.67 -1.56 7.00
C ILE A 22 9.80 -2.39 6.40
N ARG A 23 9.74 -3.70 6.57
CA ARG A 23 10.65 -4.64 5.92
C ARG A 23 9.87 -5.52 4.95
N ASP A 24 10.53 -5.88 3.86
CA ASP A 24 10.12 -6.94 2.94
C ASP A 24 11.30 -7.90 2.85
N ASP A 25 11.11 -9.13 3.32
CA ASP A 25 12.17 -10.15 3.29
C ASP A 25 12.32 -10.82 1.92
N GLY A 26 11.44 -10.50 0.95
CA GLY A 26 11.46 -11.10 -0.38
C GLY A 26 11.11 -12.60 -0.39
N ASP A 27 10.55 -13.12 0.71
CA ASP A 27 10.15 -14.52 0.88
C ASP A 27 8.74 -14.81 0.33
N GLY A 28 8.11 -13.82 -0.30
CA GLY A 28 6.76 -13.89 -0.84
C GLY A 28 5.64 -13.70 0.19
N ARG A 29 5.96 -13.47 1.47
CA ARG A 29 4.96 -13.13 2.51
C ARG A 29 4.58 -11.65 2.49
N GLY A 30 5.37 -10.83 1.80
CA GLY A 30 5.13 -9.41 1.61
C GLY A 30 5.68 -8.55 2.74
N GLN A 31 5.36 -7.26 2.68
CA GLN A 31 5.83 -6.27 3.63
C GLN A 31 5.23 -6.49 5.03
N TYR A 32 6.02 -6.23 6.07
CA TYR A 32 5.57 -6.20 7.47
C TYR A 32 6.19 -5.03 8.23
N ILE A 33 5.54 -4.63 9.33
CA ILE A 33 6.07 -3.61 10.24
C ILE A 33 7.09 -4.31 11.16
N GLU A 34 8.37 -4.02 10.98
CA GLU A 34 9.46 -4.53 11.82
C GLU A 34 9.55 -3.74 13.13
N THR A 35 9.36 -2.42 13.06
CA THR A 35 9.48 -1.53 14.22
C THR A 35 8.35 -0.52 14.21
N TRP A 36 7.79 -0.27 15.40
CA TRP A 36 6.75 0.71 15.65
C TRP A 36 7.13 1.59 16.84
N ARG A 37 7.36 2.88 16.60
CA ARG A 37 7.73 3.90 17.61
C ARG A 37 6.73 5.04 17.71
N ILE A 38 5.62 4.97 16.98
CA ILE A 38 4.52 5.92 17.07
C ILE A 38 3.76 5.64 18.38
N SER A 39 3.41 6.68 19.13
CA SER A 39 2.67 6.57 20.40
C SER A 39 1.25 6.00 20.23
N ALA A 40 0.73 6.02 19.01
CA ALA A 40 -0.56 5.45 18.66
C ALA A 40 -0.48 3.91 18.56
N PRO A 41 -1.58 3.19 18.77
CA PRO A 41 -1.61 1.75 18.54
C PRO A 41 -1.29 1.42 17.07
N GLN A 42 -0.64 0.28 16.85
CA GLN A 42 -0.39 -0.22 15.51
C GLN A 42 -1.72 -0.49 14.80
N PRO A 43 -1.95 0.07 13.60
CA PRO A 43 -3.18 -0.15 12.86
C PRO A 43 -3.32 -1.62 12.48
N SER A 44 -4.56 -2.11 12.50
CA SER A 44 -4.90 -3.45 12.04
C SER A 44 -4.74 -3.60 10.53
N GLU A 45 -4.65 -4.83 10.06
CA GLU A 45 -4.54 -5.13 8.62
C GLU A 45 -5.73 -4.58 7.81
N LYS A 46 -6.93 -4.55 8.42
CA LYS A 46 -8.14 -3.95 7.84
C LYS A 46 -8.01 -2.44 7.69
N GLU A 47 -7.53 -1.75 8.71
CA GLU A 47 -7.31 -0.29 8.67
C GLU A 47 -6.22 0.07 7.65
N LEU A 48 -5.16 -0.73 7.58
CA LEU A 48 -4.12 -0.57 6.58
C LEU A 48 -4.66 -0.77 5.16
N GLN A 49 -5.56 -1.74 4.99
CA GLN A 49 -6.21 -1.97 3.70
C GLN A 49 -7.18 -0.85 3.32
N GLU A 50 -8.02 -0.39 4.24
CA GLU A 50 -8.91 0.76 4.00
C GLU A 50 -8.09 2.02 3.70
N ALA A 51 -6.99 2.26 4.42
CA ALA A 51 -6.09 3.38 4.14
C ALA A 51 -5.45 3.27 2.76
N TRP A 52 -5.04 2.07 2.34
CA TRP A 52 -4.50 1.83 1.00
C TRP A 52 -5.54 2.02 -0.10
N GLU A 53 -6.77 1.57 0.10
CA GLU A 53 -7.87 1.75 -0.86
C GLU A 53 -8.23 3.24 -0.99
N ASN A 54 -8.38 3.95 0.14
CA ASN A 54 -8.59 5.41 0.14
C ASN A 54 -7.41 6.16 -0.51
N TYR A 55 -6.17 5.70 -0.27
CA TYR A 55 -4.98 6.25 -0.90
C TYR A 55 -5.02 6.05 -2.43
N LEU A 56 -5.49 4.90 -2.92
CA LEU A 56 -5.61 4.64 -4.36
C LEU A 56 -6.66 5.52 -5.02
N GLU A 57 -7.78 5.77 -4.34
CA GLU A 57 -8.84 6.66 -4.82
C GLU A 57 -8.42 8.14 -4.77
N ASN A 58 -7.76 8.56 -3.70
CA ASN A 58 -7.28 9.92 -3.49
C ASN A 58 -5.79 9.90 -3.08
N PRO A 59 -4.87 9.75 -4.04
CA PRO A 59 -3.45 9.77 -3.73
C PRO A 59 -3.10 11.14 -3.16
N VAL A 60 -2.40 11.18 -2.02
CA VAL A 60 -1.88 12.42 -1.45
C VAL A 60 -0.82 12.95 -2.42
N THR A 61 -1.21 13.89 -3.29
CA THR A 61 -0.36 14.45 -4.35
C THR A 61 0.56 15.56 -3.86
N ASP A 62 0.38 16.02 -2.63
CA ASP A 62 1.02 17.23 -2.08
C ASP A 62 1.98 16.92 -0.91
N ASP A 63 2.67 15.78 -0.96
CA ASP A 63 3.82 15.57 -0.07
C ASP A 63 5.14 15.79 -0.84
N PRO A 64 5.76 16.98 -0.76
CA PRO A 64 7.05 17.25 -1.38
C PRO A 64 8.21 16.39 -0.82
N GLN A 65 7.99 15.60 0.24
CA GLN A 65 8.94 14.61 0.78
C GLN A 65 8.70 13.19 0.25
N LEU A 66 7.67 12.92 -0.57
CA LEU A 66 7.50 11.62 -1.21
C LEU A 66 8.66 11.38 -2.18
N SER A 67 9.62 10.56 -1.73
CA SER A 67 10.79 10.18 -2.51
C SER A 67 10.40 9.61 -3.86
N TYR A 68 11.26 9.76 -4.87
CA TYR A 68 11.06 9.18 -6.20
C TYR A 68 10.69 7.69 -6.11
N THR A 69 11.32 6.94 -5.20
CA THR A 69 11.00 5.54 -4.92
C THR A 69 9.55 5.33 -4.51
N SER A 70 9.01 6.21 -3.66
CA SER A 70 7.61 6.15 -3.25
C SER A 70 6.69 6.43 -4.43
N GLN A 71 7.01 7.40 -5.28
CA GLN A 71 6.26 7.66 -6.51
C GLN A 71 6.28 6.47 -7.48
N GLN A 72 7.41 5.78 -7.62
CA GLN A 72 7.51 4.56 -8.43
C GLN A 72 6.68 3.42 -7.84
N LEU A 73 6.70 3.23 -6.51
CA LEU A 73 5.87 2.22 -5.84
C LEU A 73 4.38 2.49 -5.99
N LEU A 74 3.97 3.76 -6.03
CA LEU A 74 2.60 4.16 -6.32
C LEU A 74 2.17 3.82 -7.73
N LYS A 75 3.04 4.14 -8.70
CA LYS A 75 2.80 3.81 -10.09
C LYS A 75 2.66 2.30 -10.27
N LEU A 76 3.57 1.54 -9.67
CA LEU A 76 3.53 0.07 -9.70
C LEU A 76 2.29 -0.48 -8.99
N GLY A 77 1.90 0.10 -7.85
CA GLY A 77 0.68 -0.27 -7.13
C GLY A 77 -0.58 -0.07 -7.98
N ARG A 78 -0.65 1.06 -8.70
CA ARG A 78 -1.76 1.35 -9.64
C ARG A 78 -1.78 0.36 -10.81
N GLU A 79 -0.64 0.09 -11.42
CA GLU A 79 -0.51 -0.86 -12.52
C GLU A 79 -0.90 -2.28 -12.08
N MET A 80 -0.45 -2.72 -10.90
CA MET A 80 -0.79 -4.03 -10.34
C MET A 80 -2.30 -4.14 -10.03
N SER A 81 -2.90 -3.09 -9.48
CA SER A 81 -4.36 -3.05 -9.25
C SER A 81 -5.15 -3.10 -10.56
N SER A 82 -4.71 -2.37 -11.59
CA SER A 82 -5.30 -2.41 -12.92
C SER A 82 -5.24 -3.81 -13.52
N LEU A 83 -4.06 -4.45 -13.47
CA LEU A 83 -3.86 -5.82 -13.98
C LEU A 83 -4.70 -6.84 -13.21
N LYS A 84 -4.84 -6.68 -11.89
CA LYS A 84 -5.67 -7.58 -11.08
C LYS A 84 -7.15 -7.49 -11.49
N LEU A 85 -7.65 -6.29 -11.75
CA LEU A 85 -9.02 -6.07 -12.23
C LEU A 85 -9.22 -6.67 -13.64
N GLU A 86 -8.23 -6.50 -14.52
CA GLU A 86 -8.27 -7.08 -15.86
C GLU A 86 -8.25 -8.62 -15.83
N ILE A 87 -7.42 -9.23 -14.99
CA ILE A 87 -7.41 -10.69 -14.77
C ILE A 87 -8.75 -11.18 -14.22
N LEU A 88 -9.36 -10.44 -13.29
CA LEU A 88 -10.69 -10.78 -12.73
C LEU A 88 -11.78 -10.71 -13.80
N ALA A 89 -11.75 -9.69 -14.66
CA ALA A 89 -12.68 -9.56 -15.79
C ALA A 89 -12.53 -10.73 -16.77
N LEU A 90 -11.29 -11.03 -17.17
CA LEU A 90 -10.99 -12.15 -18.08
C LEU A 90 -11.38 -13.52 -17.48
N LYS A 91 -11.16 -13.73 -16.18
CA LYS A 91 -11.60 -14.96 -15.50
C LYS A 91 -13.13 -15.07 -15.43
N GLY A 92 -13.84 -13.96 -15.22
CA GLY A 92 -15.30 -13.94 -15.23
C GLY A 92 -15.91 -14.24 -16.61
N GLU A 93 -15.25 -13.81 -17.68
CA GLU A 93 -15.67 -14.12 -19.06
C GLU A 93 -15.42 -15.58 -19.45
N MET A 94 -14.32 -16.19 -18.99
CA MET A 94 -14.04 -17.62 -19.24
C MET A 94 -15.02 -18.57 -18.52
N THR A 95 -15.72 -18.12 -17.47
CA THR A 95 -16.71 -18.95 -16.75
C THR A 95 -18.13 -18.87 -17.33
N ASN A 96 -18.39 -17.93 -18.25
CA ASN A 96 -19.73 -17.73 -18.84
C ASN A 96 -19.87 -18.24 -20.29
N GLY A 97 -18.83 -18.88 -20.84
CA GLY A 97 -18.90 -19.60 -22.12
C GLY A 97 -19.08 -21.10 -21.90
N SER A 98 -20.32 -21.55 -21.68
CA SER A 98 -20.75 -22.95 -21.81
C SER A 98 -21.52 -23.15 -23.11
#